data_AF-A0A9P6GWM1-F1
#
_entry.id   AF-A0A9P6GWM1-F1
#
_cell.length_a   1.000
_cell.length_b   1.000
_cell.length_c   1.000
_cell.angle_alpha   90.00
_cell.angle_beta   90.00
_cell.angle_gamma   90.00
#
_symmetry.space_group_name_H-M   'P 1'
#
loop_
_entity.id
_entity.type
_entity.pdbx_description
1 polymer ?
#
loop_
_entity_poly.entity_id
_entity_poly.type
_entity_poly.pdbx_seq_one_letter_code
_entity_poly.pdbx_strand_id
1 'polypeptide(L)'
;MILSLVFASSVLCASFVEKTIESVSQRILNTGNRFSRNNQVQTKENNFGMKVTSCGKDIESCLKASYEEYIKDKRHEFSKITKDLTQPQFIDKTKIAIMRLYPDLSIEDIRRAESTLKLIYNSFTTKNKEILAIFVTHAIFNTSVFKVLEEKEGGDYKSRGLLMIQGQENYKHLDKIVKRTPYVFESFEKNPKALVQLNKIAIDITVQYFMDLFKNHKGFTYIESLNLLKPMEFVRCKQEKHTASDVEKLVNRTKLYNSIVAEYK
;
A
#
# COMPACT_ATOMS: atom_id res chain seq x y z
N MET A 1 34.03 -21.96 -11.99
CA MET A 1 34.68 -20.63 -12.03
C MET A 1 33.87 -19.72 -12.95
N ILE A 2 32.74 -19.16 -12.47
CA ILE A 2 31.99 -18.09 -13.15
C ILE A 2 31.54 -17.15 -12.04
N LEU A 3 32.44 -16.23 -11.68
CA LEU A 3 32.13 -15.04 -10.91
C LEU A 3 32.22 -13.84 -11.87
N SER A 4 31.46 -12.79 -11.56
CA SER A 4 31.62 -11.42 -12.07
C SER A 4 30.86 -11.08 -13.37
N LEU A 5 29.56 -10.75 -13.27
CA LEU A 5 28.90 -9.84 -14.25
C LEU A 5 27.55 -9.21 -13.83
N VAL A 6 27.13 -9.27 -12.56
CA VAL A 6 25.80 -8.75 -12.15
C VAL A 6 25.84 -7.39 -11.42
N PHE A 7 27.01 -6.80 -11.15
CA PHE A 7 27.09 -5.56 -10.34
C PHE A 7 27.25 -4.24 -11.10
N ALA A 8 27.22 -4.22 -12.43
CA ALA A 8 27.41 -2.99 -13.21
C ALA A 8 26.12 -2.23 -13.57
N SER A 9 24.92 -2.79 -13.34
CA SER A 9 23.65 -2.18 -13.79
C SER A 9 23.02 -1.18 -12.81
N SER A 10 23.43 -1.17 -11.53
CA SER A 10 22.80 -0.33 -10.50
C SER A 10 23.40 1.08 -10.39
N VAL A 11 24.67 1.28 -10.77
CA VAL A 11 25.33 2.59 -10.72
C VAL A 11 24.96 3.47 -11.92
N LEU A 12 24.71 2.87 -13.08
CA LEU A 12 24.24 3.58 -14.28
C LEU A 12 22.81 4.11 -14.12
N CYS A 13 21.94 3.40 -13.39
CA CYS A 13 20.58 3.87 -13.10
C CYS A 13 20.53 5.13 -12.21
N ALA A 14 21.47 5.32 -11.28
CA ALA A 14 21.47 6.48 -10.39
C ALA A 14 21.84 7.79 -11.13
N SER A 15 22.88 7.74 -11.97
CA SER A 15 23.33 8.93 -12.74
C SER A 15 22.36 9.32 -13.87
N PHE A 16 21.59 8.37 -14.41
CA PHE A 16 20.55 8.64 -15.40
C PHE A 16 19.29 9.27 -14.76
N VAL A 17 19.01 8.97 -13.49
CA VAL A 17 17.89 9.54 -12.73
C VAL A 17 18.09 11.03 -12.46
N GLU A 18 19.30 11.47 -12.08
CA GLU A 18 19.57 12.90 -11.81
C GLU A 18 19.49 13.76 -13.08
N LYS A 19 20.08 13.32 -14.21
CA LYS A 19 20.04 14.08 -15.47
C LYS A 19 18.65 14.17 -16.10
N THR A 20 17.79 13.19 -15.86
CA THR A 20 16.42 13.20 -16.40
C THR A 20 15.54 14.17 -15.62
N ILE A 21 15.76 14.31 -14.30
CA ILE A 21 15.02 15.23 -13.41
C ILE A 21 15.23 16.70 -13.81
N GLU A 22 16.46 17.12 -14.12
CA GLU A 22 16.73 18.49 -14.58
C GLU A 22 16.08 18.82 -15.93
N SER A 23 16.04 17.85 -16.86
CA SER A 23 15.45 18.07 -18.20
C SER A 23 13.92 18.23 -18.17
N VAL A 24 13.25 17.57 -17.21
CA VAL A 24 11.79 17.63 -17.03
C VAL A 24 11.39 18.95 -16.36
N SER A 25 12.16 19.43 -15.38
CA SER A 25 11.92 20.75 -14.76
C SER A 25 12.02 21.92 -15.75
N GLN A 26 12.93 21.86 -16.73
CA GLN A 26 13.05 22.93 -17.74
C GLN A 26 11.97 22.91 -18.83
N ARG A 27 11.45 21.74 -19.23
CA ARG A 27 10.40 21.68 -20.27
C ARG A 27 9.03 22.18 -19.79
N ILE A 28 8.77 22.09 -18.49
CA ILE A 28 7.49 22.43 -17.88
C ILE A 28 7.30 23.95 -17.68
N LEU A 29 8.39 24.71 -17.57
CA LEU A 29 8.32 26.18 -17.49
C LEU A 29 7.83 26.82 -18.81
N ASN A 30 7.79 26.08 -19.91
CA ASN A 30 7.49 26.63 -21.24
C ASN A 30 6.08 26.34 -21.80
N THR A 31 5.22 25.59 -21.09
CA THR A 31 3.89 25.20 -21.60
C THR A 31 2.70 25.75 -20.80
N GLY A 32 2.93 26.66 -19.85
CA GLY A 32 1.85 27.29 -19.09
C GLY A 32 1.09 28.34 -19.89
N ASN A 33 0.05 27.96 -20.65
CA ASN A 33 -1.15 28.79 -20.78
C ASN A 33 -2.36 28.10 -21.44
N ARG A 34 -3.54 28.41 -20.86
CA ARG A 34 -4.92 28.14 -21.31
C ARG A 34 -5.53 26.79 -20.88
N PHE A 35 -6.33 26.83 -19.82
CA PHE A 35 -7.80 26.78 -19.88
C PHE A 35 -8.37 26.82 -18.45
N SER A 36 -9.26 27.77 -18.18
CA SER A 36 -10.03 27.87 -16.94
C SER A 36 -11.51 27.74 -17.28
N ARG A 37 -12.24 26.83 -16.62
CA ARG A 37 -13.69 26.95 -16.37
C ARG A 37 -14.17 25.97 -15.28
N ASN A 38 -14.81 26.56 -14.28
CA ASN A 38 -15.78 26.06 -13.29
C ASN A 38 -15.87 24.54 -13.04
N ASN A 39 -15.53 24.10 -11.83
CA ASN A 39 -15.84 22.75 -11.35
C ASN A 39 -16.58 22.78 -10.02
N GLN A 40 -17.84 22.33 -10.05
CA GLN A 40 -18.60 21.94 -8.85
C GLN A 40 -17.96 20.70 -8.24
N VAL A 41 -17.77 20.71 -6.92
CA VAL A 41 -17.28 19.57 -6.15
C VAL A 41 -18.36 18.49 -6.14
N GLN A 42 -18.15 17.40 -6.88
CA GLN A 42 -18.99 16.20 -6.78
C GLN A 42 -18.31 15.19 -5.86
N THR A 43 -19.00 14.82 -4.78
CA THR A 43 -18.70 13.63 -3.99
C THR A 43 -19.25 12.40 -4.69
N LYS A 44 -18.40 11.43 -5.03
CA LYS A 44 -18.78 10.12 -5.55
C LYS A 44 -18.14 9.03 -4.69
N GLU A 45 -18.87 7.94 -4.47
CA GLU A 45 -18.30 6.71 -3.93
C GLU A 45 -17.57 5.96 -5.04
N ASN A 46 -16.35 5.51 -4.76
CA ASN A 46 -15.62 4.67 -5.71
C ASN A 46 -16.04 3.20 -5.57
N ASN A 47 -15.55 2.35 -6.49
CA ASN A 47 -15.79 0.90 -6.46
C ASN A 47 -15.25 0.17 -5.20
N PHE A 48 -14.65 0.90 -4.26
CA PHE A 48 -14.14 0.41 -2.98
C PHE A 48 -14.97 0.91 -1.78
N GLY A 49 -16.07 1.64 -2.01
CA GLY A 49 -16.93 2.18 -0.96
C GLY A 49 -16.31 3.33 -0.16
N MET A 50 -15.26 3.98 -0.68
CA MET A 50 -14.71 5.20 -0.09
C MET A 50 -15.43 6.43 -0.64
N LYS A 51 -15.78 7.39 0.22
CA LYS A 51 -16.26 8.70 -0.23
C LYS A 51 -15.09 9.55 -0.74
N VAL A 52 -15.12 9.85 -2.04
CA VAL A 52 -14.11 10.65 -2.73
C VAL A 52 -14.67 12.04 -3.00
N THR A 53 -13.91 13.08 -2.65
CA THR A 53 -14.11 14.44 -3.15
C THR A 53 -13.34 14.57 -4.46
N SER A 54 -14.05 14.58 -5.59
CA SER A 54 -13.40 14.91 -6.86
C SER A 54 -13.13 16.43 -6.87
N CYS A 55 -11.85 16.78 -6.76
CA CYS A 55 -11.41 18.12 -7.14
C CYS A 55 -11.45 18.12 -8.67
N GLY A 56 -12.36 18.87 -9.29
CA GLY A 56 -12.41 18.97 -10.76
C GLY A 56 -11.19 19.64 -11.39
N LYS A 57 -10.11 19.88 -10.65
CA LYS A 57 -8.83 20.22 -11.28
C LYS A 57 -8.35 19.03 -12.08
N ASP A 58 -7.65 19.32 -13.17
CA ASP A 58 -6.91 18.37 -13.97
C ASP A 58 -6.25 17.33 -13.06
N ILE A 59 -6.65 16.07 -13.22
CA ILE A 59 -6.20 14.93 -12.41
C ILE A 59 -4.68 14.90 -12.40
N GLU A 60 -4.04 15.33 -13.49
CA GLU A 60 -2.60 15.46 -13.64
C GLU A 60 -1.98 16.54 -12.73
N SER A 61 -2.66 17.67 -12.53
CA SER A 61 -2.24 18.70 -11.57
C SER A 61 -2.44 18.27 -10.12
N CYS A 62 -3.53 17.54 -9.81
CA CYS A 62 -3.76 16.98 -8.49
C CYS A 62 -2.77 15.84 -8.19
N LEU A 63 -2.41 15.05 -9.20
CA LEU A 63 -1.38 14.02 -9.16
C LEU A 63 -0.01 14.62 -8.90
N LYS A 64 0.36 15.65 -9.65
CA LYS A 64 1.64 16.33 -9.53
C LYS A 64 1.74 17.05 -8.20
N ALA A 65 0.70 17.75 -7.75
CA ALA A 65 0.65 18.34 -6.42
C ALA A 65 0.71 17.26 -5.32
N SER A 66 -0.04 16.17 -5.44
CA SER A 66 0.01 15.08 -4.46
C SER A 66 1.37 14.41 -4.43
N TYR A 67 2.01 14.22 -5.59
CA TYR A 67 3.33 13.61 -5.73
C TYR A 67 4.46 14.56 -5.29
N GLU A 68 4.36 15.86 -5.59
CA GLU A 68 5.31 16.90 -5.18
C GLU A 68 5.19 17.23 -3.69
N GLU A 69 3.97 17.31 -3.15
CA GLU A 69 3.70 17.42 -1.71
C GLU A 69 4.17 16.15 -0.98
N TYR A 70 3.97 14.98 -1.60
CA TYR A 70 4.49 13.70 -1.10
C TYR A 70 6.03 13.60 -1.14
N ILE A 71 6.69 14.10 -2.18
CA ILE A 71 8.17 14.11 -2.28
C ILE A 71 8.78 15.20 -1.40
N LYS A 72 8.12 16.36 -1.26
CA LYS A 72 8.58 17.46 -0.41
C LYS A 72 8.38 17.18 1.08
N ASP A 73 7.41 16.35 1.45
CA ASP A 73 7.01 16.23 2.84
C ASP A 73 6.98 14.76 3.32
N LYS A 74 7.51 14.54 4.53
CA LYS A 74 7.27 13.39 5.43
C LYS A 74 8.21 12.17 5.47
N ARG A 75 9.51 12.29 5.13
CA ARG A 75 10.51 11.55 5.95
C ARG A 75 10.58 12.08 7.40
N HIS A 76 10.02 13.26 7.65
CA HIS A 76 10.14 14.00 8.91
C HIS A 76 8.96 13.91 9.89
N GLU A 77 7.83 13.27 9.54
CA GLU A 77 6.67 13.26 10.44
C GLU A 77 6.71 12.13 11.47
N PHE A 78 7.15 10.92 11.12
CA PHE A 78 7.33 9.85 12.10
C PHE A 78 8.56 10.06 12.99
N SER A 79 9.58 10.78 12.51
CA SER A 79 10.82 11.04 13.28
C SER A 79 10.60 11.88 14.54
N LYS A 80 9.42 12.49 14.72
CA LYS A 80 9.06 13.27 15.92
C LYS A 80 8.27 12.47 16.96
N ILE A 81 7.90 11.22 16.67
CA ILE A 81 6.99 10.42 17.51
C ILE A 81 7.77 9.22 18.05
N THR A 82 8.23 9.32 19.29
CA THR A 82 9.20 8.36 19.87
C THR A 82 8.56 7.16 20.58
N LYS A 83 7.27 7.20 20.91
CA LYS A 83 6.61 6.14 21.71
C LYS A 83 5.76 5.22 20.85
N ASP A 84 6.06 3.92 20.82
CA ASP A 84 5.25 2.89 20.16
C ASP A 84 3.78 2.91 20.60
N LEU A 85 2.87 2.51 19.70
CA LEU A 85 1.45 2.37 20.03
C LEU A 85 1.24 1.07 20.81
N THR A 86 0.40 1.11 21.85
CA THR A 86 -0.15 -0.13 22.42
C THR A 86 -1.16 -0.76 21.46
N GLN A 87 -1.51 -2.03 21.66
CA GLN A 87 -2.53 -2.70 20.85
C GLN A 87 -3.87 -1.94 20.84
N PRO A 88 -4.44 -1.53 21.99
CA PRO A 88 -5.67 -0.75 21.98
C PRO A 88 -5.54 0.56 21.20
N GLN A 89 -4.44 1.30 21.38
CA GLN A 89 -4.21 2.54 20.66
C GLN A 89 -4.11 2.33 19.15
N PHE A 90 -3.41 1.28 18.70
CA PHE A 90 -3.33 0.92 17.29
C PHE A 90 -4.71 0.63 16.72
N ILE A 91 -5.53 -0.18 17.40
CA ILE A 91 -6.88 -0.54 16.96
C ILE A 91 -7.76 0.71 16.88
N ASP A 92 -7.87 1.47 17.97
CA ASP A 92 -8.78 2.61 18.07
C ASP A 92 -8.43 3.72 17.07
N LYS A 93 -7.16 4.11 16.99
CA LYS A 93 -6.70 5.14 16.05
C LYS A 93 -6.90 4.70 14.59
N THR A 94 -6.66 3.42 14.27
CA THR A 94 -6.90 2.92 12.91
C THR A 94 -8.39 2.89 12.58
N LYS A 95 -9.26 2.52 13.52
CA LYS A 95 -10.71 2.56 13.34
C LYS A 95 -11.22 3.96 13.07
N ILE A 96 -10.74 4.97 13.78
CA ILE A 96 -11.12 6.37 13.55
C ILE A 96 -10.83 6.77 12.10
N ALA A 97 -9.63 6.43 11.59
CA ALA A 97 -9.27 6.67 10.20
C ALA A 97 -10.16 5.90 9.21
N ILE A 98 -10.49 4.63 9.49
CA ILE A 98 -11.41 3.82 8.68
C ILE A 98 -12.80 4.47 8.65
N MET A 99 -13.41 4.76 9.80
CA MET A 99 -14.77 5.30 9.88
C MET A 99 -14.90 6.67 9.20
N ARG A 100 -13.83 7.48 9.20
CA ARG A 100 -13.79 8.76 8.49
C ARG A 100 -13.84 8.60 6.97
N LEU A 101 -13.20 7.56 6.43
CA LEU A 101 -13.06 7.36 4.98
C LEU A 101 -14.07 6.38 4.39
N TYR A 102 -14.64 5.51 5.22
CA TYR A 102 -15.65 4.51 4.91
C TYR A 102 -16.86 4.69 5.85
N PRO A 103 -17.65 5.75 5.67
CA PRO A 103 -18.72 6.09 6.62
C PRO A 103 -19.91 5.13 6.58
N ASP A 104 -20.07 4.37 5.50
CA ASP A 104 -21.21 3.48 5.29
C ASP A 104 -20.92 2.02 5.71
N LEU A 105 -19.92 1.81 6.58
CA LEU A 105 -19.60 0.50 7.14
C LEU A 105 -20.69 0.02 8.10
N SER A 106 -21.05 -1.26 7.98
CA SER A 106 -21.91 -1.91 8.96
C SER A 106 -21.18 -2.15 10.29
N ILE A 107 -21.93 -2.35 11.38
CA ILE A 107 -21.37 -2.75 12.67
C ILE A 107 -20.53 -4.03 12.54
N GLU A 108 -20.97 -4.96 11.69
CA GLU A 108 -20.27 -6.22 11.46
C GLU A 108 -18.93 -6.03 10.73
N ASP A 109 -18.87 -5.08 9.79
CA ASP A 109 -17.61 -4.71 9.14
C ASP A 109 -16.62 -4.09 10.14
N ILE A 110 -17.10 -3.26 11.08
CA ILE A 110 -16.25 -2.67 12.13
C ILE A 110 -15.70 -3.74 13.07
N ARG A 111 -16.52 -4.70 13.52
CA ARG A 111 -16.08 -5.83 14.37
C ARG A 111 -15.06 -6.73 13.67
N ARG A 112 -15.27 -6.99 12.38
CA ARG A 112 -14.30 -7.73 11.55
C ARG A 112 -12.97 -6.98 11.48
N ALA A 113 -13.01 -5.66 11.26
CA ALA A 113 -11.81 -4.83 11.23
C ALA A 113 -11.07 -4.85 12.56
N GLU A 114 -11.76 -4.66 13.69
CA GLU A 114 -11.18 -4.76 15.03
C GLU A 114 -10.44 -6.08 15.27
N SER A 115 -11.11 -7.20 14.99
CA SER A 115 -10.56 -8.53 15.19
C SER A 115 -9.32 -8.77 14.32
N THR A 116 -9.37 -8.29 13.07
CA THR A 116 -8.25 -8.40 12.12
C THR A 116 -7.08 -7.52 12.54
N LEU A 117 -7.34 -6.27 12.94
CA LEU A 117 -6.32 -5.34 13.44
C LEU A 117 -5.62 -5.89 14.68
N LYS A 118 -6.36 -6.50 15.60
CA LYS A 118 -5.80 -7.17 16.77
C LYS A 118 -4.81 -8.27 16.37
N LEU A 119 -5.17 -9.12 15.40
CA LEU A 119 -4.30 -10.17 14.89
C LEU A 119 -3.06 -9.57 14.22
N ILE A 120 -3.22 -8.60 13.32
CA ILE A 120 -2.11 -7.89 12.66
C ILE A 120 -1.12 -7.35 13.68
N TYR A 121 -1.61 -6.62 14.69
CA TYR A 121 -0.74 -6.04 15.72
C TYR A 121 0.05 -7.12 16.46
N ASN A 122 -0.58 -8.27 16.77
CA ASN A 122 0.08 -9.38 17.44
C ASN A 122 1.13 -10.08 16.56
N SER A 123 0.92 -10.11 15.24
CA SER A 123 1.82 -10.74 14.28
C SER A 123 3.14 -9.97 14.08
N PHE A 124 3.13 -8.66 14.22
CA PHE A 124 4.34 -7.85 14.09
C PHE A 124 5.22 -7.96 15.34
N THR A 125 6.50 -8.30 15.16
CA THR A 125 7.49 -8.27 16.26
C THR A 125 7.87 -6.83 16.64
N THR A 126 8.09 -5.98 15.64
CA THR A 126 8.31 -4.54 15.83
C THR A 126 7.00 -3.79 16.02
N LYS A 127 6.96 -2.83 16.95
CA LYS A 127 5.79 -1.94 17.14
C LYS A 127 5.99 -0.56 16.50
N ASN A 128 6.95 -0.46 15.58
CA ASN A 128 7.19 0.72 14.79
C ASN A 128 5.91 1.14 14.06
N LYS A 129 5.46 2.36 14.36
CA LYS A 129 4.19 2.91 13.86
C LYS A 129 4.15 3.08 12.35
N GLU A 130 5.27 3.44 11.74
CA GLU A 130 5.37 3.62 10.30
C GLU A 130 5.18 2.28 9.59
N ILE A 131 5.82 1.23 10.11
CA ILE A 131 5.67 -0.14 9.59
C ILE A 131 4.22 -0.61 9.68
N LEU A 132 3.60 -0.42 10.84
CA LEU A 132 2.20 -0.77 11.07
C LEU A 132 1.26 0.03 10.15
N ALA A 133 1.47 1.35 10.03
CA ALA A 133 0.66 2.23 9.19
C ALA A 133 0.74 1.84 7.71
N ILE A 134 1.93 1.54 7.21
CA ILE A 134 2.14 1.10 5.83
C ILE A 134 1.41 -0.23 5.59
N PHE A 135 1.66 -1.25 6.42
CA PHE A 135 1.04 -2.56 6.25
C PHE A 135 -0.50 -2.45 6.27
N VAL A 136 -1.04 -1.78 7.28
CA VAL A 136 -2.48 -1.72 7.49
C VAL A 136 -3.18 -0.90 6.42
N THR A 137 -2.53 0.15 5.88
CA THR A 137 -3.05 0.89 4.73
C THR A 137 -3.20 -0.02 3.52
N HIS A 138 -2.18 -0.81 3.21
CA HIS A 138 -2.26 -1.75 2.09
C HIS A 138 -3.35 -2.79 2.32
N ALA A 139 -3.39 -3.36 3.53
CA ALA A 139 -4.36 -4.38 3.89
C ALA A 139 -5.81 -3.87 3.78
N ILE A 140 -6.13 -2.74 4.41
CA ILE A 140 -7.46 -2.13 4.39
C ILE A 140 -7.86 -1.76 2.97
N PHE A 141 -7.00 -1.07 2.23
CA PHE A 141 -7.34 -0.60 0.89
C PHE A 141 -7.55 -1.76 -0.09
N ASN A 142 -6.67 -2.76 -0.07
CA ASN A 142 -6.75 -3.90 -0.99
C ASN A 142 -8.02 -4.75 -0.77
N THR A 143 -8.51 -4.78 0.46
CA THR A 143 -9.59 -5.69 0.88
C THR A 143 -10.90 -4.99 1.13
N SER A 144 -11.00 -3.69 0.84
CA SER A 144 -12.16 -2.85 1.19
C SER A 144 -12.56 -3.03 2.65
N VAL A 145 -11.62 -2.80 3.57
CA VAL A 145 -11.79 -2.99 5.01
C VAL A 145 -12.07 -4.46 5.38
N PHE A 146 -11.25 -5.37 4.84
CA PHE A 146 -11.27 -6.81 5.10
C PHE A 146 -12.56 -7.53 4.64
N LYS A 147 -13.30 -6.95 3.69
CA LYS A 147 -14.53 -7.51 3.10
C LYS A 147 -14.24 -8.42 1.92
N VAL A 148 -13.24 -8.06 1.10
CA VAL A 148 -12.86 -8.78 -0.12
C VAL A 148 -11.46 -9.34 0.07
N LEU A 149 -11.36 -10.66 0.23
CA LEU A 149 -10.09 -11.35 0.52
C LEU A 149 -9.66 -12.30 -0.59
N GLU A 150 -10.42 -12.34 -1.67
CA GLU A 150 -10.13 -13.13 -2.86
C GLU A 150 -10.70 -12.39 -4.07
N GLU A 151 -9.91 -12.35 -5.15
CA GLU A 151 -10.36 -11.87 -6.44
C GLU A 151 -11.41 -12.81 -7.04
N LYS A 152 -12.46 -12.26 -7.67
CA LYS A 152 -13.56 -13.07 -8.21
C LYS A 152 -13.08 -14.01 -9.32
N GLU A 153 -12.27 -13.48 -10.24
CA GLU A 153 -11.78 -14.19 -11.42
C GLU A 153 -10.30 -14.55 -11.28
N GLY A 154 -9.85 -15.53 -12.08
CA GLY A 154 -8.46 -15.96 -12.13
C GLY A 154 -8.25 -17.45 -11.81
N GLY A 155 -7.04 -17.93 -12.08
CA GLY A 155 -6.64 -19.33 -11.86
C GLY A 155 -6.28 -19.64 -10.40
N ASP A 156 -5.62 -20.77 -10.18
CA ASP A 156 -5.32 -21.29 -8.83
C ASP A 156 -4.52 -20.30 -7.97
N TYR A 157 -3.67 -19.49 -8.58
CA TYR A 157 -2.82 -18.48 -7.90
C TYR A 157 -3.30 -17.03 -8.08
N LYS A 158 -4.61 -16.82 -8.20
CA LYS A 158 -5.23 -15.48 -8.19
C LYS A 158 -5.03 -14.74 -6.87
N SER A 159 -5.31 -13.44 -6.87
CA SER A 159 -5.04 -12.53 -5.74
C SER A 159 -5.84 -12.89 -4.48
N ARG A 160 -5.17 -13.09 -3.33
CA ARG A 160 -5.82 -13.41 -2.04
C ARG A 160 -5.18 -12.76 -0.82
N GLY A 161 -5.95 -12.73 0.26
CA GLY A 161 -5.54 -12.30 1.59
C GLY A 161 -5.36 -10.78 1.73
N LEU A 162 -4.78 -10.37 2.85
CA LEU A 162 -4.67 -8.95 3.20
C LEU A 162 -3.92 -8.11 2.15
N LEU A 163 -2.84 -8.65 1.59
CA LEU A 163 -2.03 -7.94 0.61
C LEU A 163 -2.41 -8.24 -0.85
N MET A 164 -3.46 -9.04 -1.08
CA MET A 164 -3.86 -9.51 -2.41
C MET A 164 -2.66 -10.13 -3.15
N ILE A 165 -2.05 -11.14 -2.52
CA ILE A 165 -0.88 -11.85 -3.03
C ILE A 165 -1.32 -12.73 -4.21
N GLN A 166 -0.58 -12.67 -5.32
CA GLN A 166 -0.89 -13.37 -6.57
C GLN A 166 0.34 -14.03 -7.18
N GLY A 167 0.15 -15.04 -8.01
CA GLY A 167 1.20 -15.73 -8.77
C GLY A 167 1.90 -16.84 -8.00
N GLN A 168 2.14 -17.96 -8.69
CA GLN A 168 2.65 -19.19 -8.09
C GLN A 168 3.94 -18.99 -7.28
N GLU A 169 4.88 -18.17 -7.77
CA GLU A 169 6.15 -17.93 -7.08
C GLU A 169 5.97 -17.26 -5.71
N ASN A 170 4.97 -16.39 -5.56
CA ASN A 170 4.67 -15.80 -4.26
C ASN A 170 4.05 -16.84 -3.32
N TYR A 171 3.19 -17.72 -3.81
CA TYR A 171 2.65 -18.84 -3.02
C TYR A 171 3.75 -19.82 -2.58
N LYS A 172 4.74 -20.12 -3.43
CA LYS A 172 5.94 -20.87 -3.03
C LYS A 172 6.76 -20.14 -1.96
N HIS A 173 6.83 -18.81 -2.02
CA HIS A 173 7.47 -18.01 -0.97
C HIS A 173 6.71 -18.14 0.36
N LEU A 174 5.37 -18.09 0.34
CA LEU A 174 4.56 -18.34 1.55
C LEU A 174 4.90 -19.69 2.18
N ASP A 175 5.09 -20.75 1.40
CA ASP A 175 5.49 -22.06 1.93
C ASP A 175 6.87 -22.06 2.58
N LYS A 176 7.82 -21.31 2.02
CA LYS A 176 9.12 -21.10 2.67
C LYS A 176 8.99 -20.37 3.99
N ILE A 177 8.02 -19.44 4.12
CA ILE A 177 7.73 -18.77 5.39
C ILE A 177 7.12 -19.76 6.37
N VAL A 178 6.08 -20.52 5.98
CA VAL A 178 5.43 -21.52 6.84
C VAL A 178 6.45 -22.49 7.43
N LYS A 179 7.39 -23.00 6.62
CA LYS A 179 8.46 -23.91 7.08
C LYS A 179 9.39 -23.31 8.15
N ARG A 180 9.44 -21.98 8.28
CA ARG A 180 10.22 -21.26 9.30
C ARG A 180 9.39 -20.93 10.56
N THR A 181 8.11 -21.27 10.58
CA THR A 181 7.19 -21.03 11.69
C THR A 181 6.85 -22.33 12.43
N PRO A 182 6.36 -22.27 13.68
CA PRO A 182 5.91 -23.46 14.41
C PRO A 182 4.58 -24.04 13.89
N TYR A 183 4.03 -23.53 12.79
CA TYR A 183 2.73 -23.96 12.29
C TYR A 183 2.84 -25.28 11.53
N VAL A 184 1.99 -26.23 11.91
CA VAL A 184 1.69 -27.41 11.09
C VAL A 184 0.57 -27.01 10.14
N PHE A 185 0.95 -26.69 8.89
CA PHE A 185 0.03 -26.15 7.90
C PHE A 185 0.30 -26.76 6.52
N GLU A 186 -0.77 -27.10 5.80
CA GLU A 186 -0.67 -27.59 4.43
C GLU A 186 -0.26 -26.47 3.49
N SER A 187 0.76 -26.69 2.66
CA SER A 187 1.28 -25.74 1.66
C SER A 187 0.22 -24.79 1.05
N PHE A 188 0.48 -23.48 1.10
CA PHE A 188 -0.29 -22.45 0.40
C PHE A 188 -0.20 -22.61 -1.13
N GLU A 189 0.86 -23.22 -1.66
CA GLU A 189 0.90 -23.57 -3.09
C GLU A 189 -0.15 -24.63 -3.45
N LYS A 190 -0.40 -25.60 -2.56
CA LYS A 190 -1.43 -26.65 -2.74
C LYS A 190 -2.82 -26.21 -2.31
N ASN A 191 -2.92 -25.36 -1.29
CA ASN A 191 -4.17 -24.81 -0.78
C ASN A 191 -4.15 -23.26 -0.74
N PRO A 192 -4.17 -22.58 -1.91
CA PRO A 192 -4.14 -21.12 -1.97
C PRO A 192 -5.28 -20.41 -1.22
N LYS A 193 -6.44 -21.07 -1.09
CA LYS A 193 -7.65 -20.53 -0.45
C LYS A 193 -7.49 -20.27 1.04
N ALA A 194 -6.56 -20.95 1.69
CA ALA A 194 -6.31 -20.71 3.11
C ALA A 194 -5.85 -19.28 3.41
N LEU A 195 -5.28 -18.57 2.43
CA LEU A 195 -4.86 -17.18 2.57
C LEU A 195 -6.04 -16.19 2.72
N VAL A 196 -7.26 -16.63 2.37
CA VAL A 196 -8.50 -15.85 2.51
C VAL A 196 -8.96 -15.82 3.98
N GLN A 197 -8.45 -16.70 4.83
CA GLN A 197 -8.90 -16.80 6.22
C GLN A 197 -8.33 -15.65 7.05
N LEU A 198 -9.19 -14.92 7.78
CA LEU A 198 -8.76 -13.90 8.75
C LEU A 198 -8.41 -14.53 10.10
N ASN A 199 -7.50 -15.50 10.08
CA ASN A 199 -7.03 -16.19 11.28
C ASN A 199 -5.55 -15.90 11.55
N LYS A 200 -5.06 -16.36 12.71
CA LYS A 200 -3.69 -16.13 13.15
C LYS A 200 -2.64 -16.61 12.14
N ILE A 201 -2.82 -17.79 11.55
CA ILE A 201 -1.82 -18.40 10.65
C ILE A 201 -1.70 -17.56 9.37
N ALA A 202 -2.82 -17.32 8.68
CA ALA A 202 -2.81 -16.57 7.43
C ALA A 202 -2.29 -15.14 7.62
N ILE A 203 -2.66 -14.48 8.73
CA ILE A 203 -2.19 -13.13 9.03
C ILE A 203 -0.70 -13.12 9.40
N ASP A 204 -0.22 -14.02 10.27
CA ASP A 204 1.20 -14.12 10.63
C ASP A 204 2.08 -14.36 9.40
N ILE A 205 1.64 -15.26 8.51
CA ILE A 205 2.37 -15.55 7.27
C ILE A 205 2.34 -14.35 6.31
N THR A 206 1.21 -13.66 6.20
CA THR A 206 1.11 -12.45 5.36
C THR A 206 2.01 -11.32 5.88
N VAL A 207 2.08 -11.14 7.21
CA VAL A 207 2.97 -10.17 7.85
C VAL A 207 4.44 -10.55 7.63
N GLN A 208 4.81 -11.82 7.78
CA GLN A 208 6.16 -12.26 7.50
C GLN A 208 6.54 -12.14 6.02
N TYR A 209 5.60 -12.40 5.10
CA TYR A 209 5.80 -12.20 3.67
C TYR A 209 6.11 -10.75 3.38
N PHE A 210 5.30 -9.85 3.93
CA PHE A 210 5.55 -8.42 3.86
C PHE A 210 6.95 -8.09 4.38
N MET A 211 7.31 -8.50 5.60
CA MET A 211 8.63 -8.21 6.15
C MET A 211 9.79 -8.78 5.29
N ASP A 212 9.63 -9.98 4.71
CA ASP A 212 10.61 -10.58 3.81
C ASP A 212 10.80 -9.76 2.52
N LEU A 213 9.74 -9.16 1.97
CA LEU A 213 9.85 -8.28 0.80
C LEU A 213 10.73 -7.06 1.07
N PHE A 214 10.75 -6.53 2.29
CA PHE A 214 11.53 -5.33 2.62
C PHE A 214 12.93 -5.59 3.18
N LYS A 215 13.25 -6.82 3.62
CA LYS A 215 14.57 -7.16 4.20
C LYS A 215 15.75 -6.76 3.31
N ASN A 216 15.56 -6.74 1.99
CA ASN A 216 16.61 -6.45 1.02
C ASN A 216 16.59 -5.01 0.48
N HIS A 217 15.71 -4.15 0.97
CA HIS A 217 15.57 -2.77 0.51
C HIS A 217 16.17 -1.78 1.52
N LYS A 218 16.90 -0.76 1.03
CA LYS A 218 17.61 0.24 1.85
C LYS A 218 16.70 1.30 2.50
N GLY A 219 15.42 0.99 2.67
CA GLY A 219 14.42 1.90 3.19
C GLY A 219 13.10 1.19 3.44
N PHE A 220 12.40 1.64 4.47
CA PHE A 220 11.04 1.21 4.78
C PHE A 220 10.11 2.43 4.70
N THR A 221 9.89 2.94 3.50
CA THR A 221 8.99 4.07 3.27
C THR A 221 7.71 3.63 2.56
N TYR A 222 6.67 4.46 2.67
CA TYR A 222 5.41 4.23 1.98
C TYR A 222 5.54 4.20 0.43
N ILE A 223 6.43 4.99 -0.19
CA ILE A 223 6.66 4.84 -1.66
C ILE A 223 7.28 3.52 -1.99
N GLU A 224 8.30 3.11 -1.24
CA GLU A 224 8.98 1.86 -1.51
C GLU A 224 7.98 0.70 -1.40
N SER A 225 7.02 0.78 -0.46
CA SER A 225 5.95 -0.21 -0.37
C SER A 225 4.97 -0.18 -1.54
N LEU A 226 4.64 0.98 -2.10
CA LEU A 226 3.85 1.08 -3.34
C LEU A 226 4.59 0.41 -4.51
N ASN A 227 5.89 0.67 -4.67
CA ASN A 227 6.67 0.09 -5.76
C ASN A 227 6.79 -1.44 -5.63
N LEU A 228 6.88 -1.96 -4.40
CA LEU A 228 7.01 -3.40 -4.15
C LEU A 228 5.69 -4.16 -4.25
N LEU A 229 4.62 -3.61 -3.66
CA LEU A 229 3.33 -4.31 -3.56
C LEU A 229 2.40 -3.99 -4.72
N LYS A 230 2.60 -2.85 -5.39
CA LYS A 230 1.77 -2.38 -6.51
C LYS A 230 2.64 -1.84 -7.66
N PRO A 231 3.62 -2.63 -8.15
CA PRO A 231 4.55 -2.17 -9.18
C PRO A 231 3.83 -1.71 -10.44
N MET A 232 2.74 -2.37 -10.84
CA MET A 232 2.00 -1.98 -12.05
C MET A 232 1.25 -0.64 -11.88
N GLU A 233 0.59 -0.41 -10.75
CA GLU A 233 -0.08 0.87 -10.46
C GLU A 233 0.95 2.00 -10.41
N PHE A 234 2.06 1.77 -9.70
CA PHE A 234 3.10 2.77 -9.48
C PHE A 234 3.93 3.07 -10.74
N VAL A 235 4.39 2.05 -11.47
CA VAL A 235 5.20 2.20 -12.70
C VAL A 235 4.38 2.83 -13.82
N ARG A 236 3.11 2.46 -13.99
CA ARG A 236 2.24 3.10 -15.00
C ARG A 236 2.03 4.58 -14.71
N CYS A 237 1.85 4.95 -13.45
CA CYS A 237 1.79 6.36 -13.06
C CYS A 237 3.11 7.08 -13.35
N LYS A 238 4.26 6.47 -13.05
CA LYS A 238 5.58 7.05 -13.34
C LYS A 238 5.89 7.19 -14.83
N GLN A 239 5.35 6.31 -15.67
CA GLN A 239 5.57 6.30 -17.12
C GLN A 239 4.52 7.09 -17.91
N GLU A 240 3.61 7.81 -17.24
CA GLU A 240 2.48 8.51 -17.88
C GLU A 240 1.56 7.57 -18.70
N LYS A 241 1.61 6.26 -18.42
CA LYS A 241 0.78 5.21 -19.04
C LYS A 241 -0.33 4.73 -18.12
N HIS A 242 -0.80 5.61 -17.26
CA HIS A 242 -1.79 5.29 -16.25
C HIS A 242 -3.21 5.52 -16.77
N THR A 243 -4.15 4.75 -16.26
CA THR A 243 -5.57 5.07 -16.40
C THR A 243 -6.00 6.02 -15.29
N ALA A 244 -7.10 6.76 -15.50
CA ALA A 244 -7.71 7.55 -14.41
C ALA A 244 -8.03 6.68 -13.19
N SER A 245 -8.34 5.40 -13.39
CA SER A 245 -8.61 4.44 -12.31
C SER A 245 -7.35 4.10 -11.51
N ASP A 246 -6.20 3.91 -12.16
CA ASP A 246 -4.93 3.62 -11.46
C ASP A 246 -4.54 4.78 -10.55
N VAL A 247 -4.72 6.00 -11.04
CA VAL A 247 -4.49 7.25 -10.31
C VAL A 247 -5.41 7.37 -9.10
N GLU A 248 -6.71 7.20 -9.33
CA GLU A 248 -7.71 7.28 -8.27
C GLU A 248 -7.40 6.28 -7.14
N LYS A 249 -6.96 5.07 -7.48
CA LYS A 249 -6.55 4.06 -6.49
C LYS A 249 -5.37 4.55 -5.65
N LEU A 250 -4.31 5.07 -6.28
CA LEU A 250 -3.14 5.57 -5.56
C LEU A 250 -3.47 6.77 -4.67
N VAL A 251 -4.26 7.71 -5.16
CA VAL A 251 -4.70 8.88 -4.38
C VAL A 251 -5.51 8.45 -3.16
N ASN A 252 -6.48 7.56 -3.34
CA ASN A 252 -7.31 7.07 -2.24
C ASN A 252 -6.49 6.25 -1.22
N ARG A 253 -5.55 5.42 -1.68
CA ARG A 253 -4.63 4.70 -0.81
C ARG A 253 -3.73 5.65 -0.02
N THR A 254 -3.26 6.73 -0.63
CA THR A 254 -2.43 7.75 0.03
C THR A 254 -3.24 8.56 1.04
N LYS A 255 -4.49 8.91 0.71
CA LYS A 255 -5.43 9.56 1.64
C LYS A 255 -5.67 8.70 2.87
N LEU A 256 -5.84 7.38 2.69
CA LEU A 256 -5.96 6.42 3.79
C LEU A 256 -4.69 6.39 4.66
N TYR A 257 -3.51 6.27 4.03
CA TYR A 257 -2.24 6.32 4.74
C TYR A 257 -2.12 7.59 5.59
N ASN A 258 -2.31 8.75 4.98
CA ASN A 258 -2.21 10.04 5.67
C ASN A 258 -3.20 10.17 6.82
N SER A 259 -4.43 9.65 6.66
CA SER A 259 -5.40 9.64 7.76
C SER A 259 -4.93 8.74 8.91
N ILE A 260 -4.38 7.57 8.64
CA ILE A 260 -3.86 6.67 9.69
C ILE A 260 -2.66 7.31 10.40
N VAL A 261 -1.70 7.86 9.64
CA VAL A 261 -0.53 8.54 10.19
C VAL A 261 -0.93 9.72 11.08
N ALA A 262 -1.91 10.52 10.66
CA ALA A 262 -2.42 11.64 11.44
C ALA A 262 -2.99 11.19 12.79
N GLU A 263 -3.72 10.06 12.82
CA GLU A 263 -4.22 9.50 14.07
C GLU A 263 -3.10 8.90 14.93
N TYR A 264 -1.95 8.50 14.37
CA TYR A 264 -0.85 7.86 15.13
C TYR A 264 0.09 8.86 15.84
N LYS A 265 -0.05 10.15 15.52
CA LYS A 265 0.56 11.26 16.27
C LYS A 265 -0.03 11.34 17.68
#